data_AF-A0A843X9D7-F1
#
_entry.id   AF-A0A843X9D7-F1
#
_cell.length_a   1.000
_cell.length_b   1.000
_cell.length_c   1.000
_cell.angle_alpha   90.00
_cell.angle_beta   90.00
_cell.angle_gamma   90.00
#
_symmetry.space_group_name_H-M   'P 1'
#
loop_
_entity.id
_entity.type
_entity.pdbx_description
1 polymer ?
#
loop_
_entity_poly.entity_id
_entity_poly.type
_entity_poly.pdbx_seq_one_letter_code
_entity_poly.pdbx_strand_id
1 'polypeptide(L)'
;MVPISVLLLMKILVMTTMPAVAEASTTKNTLLPHCQDKCGNITIPYPFGVGEGCFREGFEVRCDYSASPPKPLIDTDSGSVEVVEIFLSGELRIRAWIGRACHDDSGAVNEARTQSIDLTSKPFTFSNTKNKFVAVGCDTVAIVEGIVRTNIRGISLPLRYAGGCVSHCYNSSMHGATNRCDGMGCCEASIPKGLKQFGTSLRTNFNYSDADMWGFSKCGYAFVAEEGRYQFEDGDLTNGAFDARFAIMLDWSVGNLPCYLGIENGTGYACRSRNSECSDAPNPASIKTSLGYVCSCSAGYQGNPYLEHGCKDIDECADPGRYPCNESCTKTPGSYNCSCPPGAASADPKRFPCLPMRISTEPSEAAACRVHLPALNIERRRGILQHKFFRYNGGLFMEDVFKRRQVHDV
;
A
#
# COMPACT_ATOMS: atom_id res chain seq x y z
N MET A 1 24.83 23.39 70.22
CA MET A 1 23.57 23.66 69.50
C MET A 1 23.89 24.58 68.34
N VAL A 2 24.02 24.00 67.14
CA VAL A 2 24.46 24.64 65.89
C VAL A 2 23.59 24.06 64.76
N PRO A 3 23.23 24.86 63.74
CA PRO A 3 21.96 24.75 63.03
C PRO A 3 22.04 24.09 61.64
N ILE A 4 20.83 23.79 61.13
CA ILE A 4 20.37 23.69 59.74
C ILE A 4 21.48 23.73 58.67
N SER A 5 21.78 22.59 58.06
CA SER A 5 22.55 22.51 56.81
C SER A 5 22.26 21.20 56.06
N VAL A 6 21.98 21.33 54.77
CA VAL A 6 22.04 20.31 53.70
C VAL A 6 20.84 19.35 53.56
N LEU A 7 19.83 19.77 52.80
CA LEU A 7 18.98 18.85 52.04
C LEU A 7 18.63 19.50 50.68
N LEU A 8 18.88 18.72 49.62
CA LEU A 8 18.59 18.94 48.20
C LEU A 8 19.46 19.92 47.39
N LEU A 9 20.59 19.41 46.89
CA LEU A 9 21.07 19.70 45.53
C LEU A 9 21.84 18.47 45.00
N MET A 10 21.10 17.45 44.53
CA MET A 10 21.62 16.44 43.59
C MET A 10 20.90 16.67 42.27
N LYS A 11 21.43 17.59 41.46
CA LYS A 11 21.09 17.68 40.03
C LYS A 11 21.76 16.49 39.34
N ILE A 12 21.02 15.41 39.13
CA ILE A 12 21.42 14.34 38.22
C ILE A 12 21.34 14.92 36.81
N LEU A 13 22.50 15.19 36.21
CA LEU A 13 22.64 15.51 34.81
C LEU A 13 22.33 14.24 34.01
N VAL A 14 21.07 14.04 33.63
CA VAL A 14 20.70 13.03 32.63
C VAL A 14 21.15 13.58 31.28
N MET A 15 22.35 13.22 30.84
CA MET A 15 22.72 13.32 29.43
C MET A 15 21.81 12.34 28.66
N THR A 16 20.69 12.85 28.15
CA THR A 16 19.93 12.15 27.12
C THR A 16 20.77 12.14 25.86
N THR A 17 21.48 11.04 25.61
CA THR A 17 22.03 10.77 24.28
C THR A 17 20.84 10.68 23.32
N MET A 18 20.68 11.67 22.46
CA MET A 18 19.76 11.58 21.34
C MET A 18 20.13 10.32 20.56
N PRO A 19 19.20 9.40 20.28
CA PRO A 19 19.48 8.34 19.32
C PRO A 19 19.81 9.03 18.00
N ALA A 20 21.01 8.74 17.48
CA ALA A 20 21.38 9.15 16.14
C ALA A 20 20.29 8.63 15.20
N VAL A 21 19.58 9.54 14.55
CA VAL A 21 18.68 9.20 13.47
C VAL A 21 19.56 8.55 12.41
N ALA A 22 19.41 7.24 12.22
CA ALA A 22 20.01 6.56 11.10
C ALA A 22 19.46 7.23 9.84
N GLU A 23 20.31 7.98 9.14
CA GLU A 23 19.99 8.49 7.82
C GLU A 23 19.65 7.29 6.94
N ALA A 24 18.40 7.22 6.47
CA ALA A 24 18.04 6.30 5.42
C ALA A 24 19.02 6.52 4.26
N SER A 25 19.78 5.47 3.93
CA SER A 25 20.75 5.47 2.84
C SER A 25 20.04 5.91 1.56
N THR A 26 20.23 7.19 1.21
CA THR A 26 19.77 7.73 -0.06
C THR A 26 20.67 7.12 -1.12
N THR A 27 20.19 6.05 -1.77
CA THR A 27 20.81 5.51 -2.97
C THR A 27 20.85 6.62 -4.02
N LYS A 28 21.99 7.32 -4.10
CA LYS A 28 22.33 8.13 -5.27
C LYS A 28 22.12 7.25 -6.51
N ASN A 29 21.45 7.78 -7.53
CA ASN A 29 21.38 7.17 -8.85
C ASN A 29 22.77 7.19 -9.49
N THR A 30 23.72 6.36 -9.02
CA THR A 30 25.10 6.32 -9.49
C THR A 30 25.21 6.00 -11.00
N LEU A 31 24.13 5.48 -11.59
CA LEU A 31 24.04 5.10 -13.01
C LEU A 31 23.47 6.21 -13.93
N LEU A 32 22.94 7.30 -13.37
CA LEU A 32 22.42 8.47 -14.09
C LEU A 32 22.95 9.77 -13.44
N PRO A 33 24.27 10.00 -13.45
CA PRO A 33 24.90 11.07 -12.67
C PRO A 33 24.52 12.50 -13.11
N HIS A 34 23.97 12.66 -14.32
CA HIS A 34 23.48 13.95 -14.82
C HIS A 34 22.02 14.23 -14.46
N CYS A 35 21.31 13.26 -13.89
CA CYS A 35 19.90 13.40 -13.58
C CYS A 35 19.70 13.92 -12.16
N GLN A 36 18.85 14.93 -12.05
CA GLN A 36 18.43 15.46 -10.77
C GLN A 36 17.64 14.40 -10.00
N ASP A 37 18.13 14.04 -8.81
CA ASP A 37 17.60 12.96 -7.97
C ASP A 37 16.63 13.47 -6.89
N LYS A 38 16.46 14.79 -6.75
CA LYS A 38 15.56 15.42 -5.78
C LYS A 38 14.87 16.65 -6.34
N CYS A 39 13.62 16.88 -5.95
CA CYS A 39 12.93 18.15 -6.13
C CYS A 39 12.31 18.57 -4.79
N GLY A 40 12.82 19.68 -4.23
CA GLY A 40 12.53 20.04 -2.85
C GLY A 40 12.99 18.96 -1.88
N ASN A 41 12.07 18.47 -1.04
CA ASN A 41 12.36 17.45 -0.03
C ASN A 41 12.11 16.01 -0.51
N ILE A 42 11.68 15.82 -1.76
CA ILE A 42 11.29 14.51 -2.28
C ILE A 42 12.38 13.95 -3.19
N THR A 43 12.72 12.68 -2.98
CA THR A 43 13.61 11.90 -3.86
C THR A 43 12.85 11.43 -5.10
N ILE A 44 13.46 11.56 -6.27
CA ILE A 44 12.91 11.16 -7.56
C ILE A 44 13.73 9.98 -8.10
N PRO A 45 13.31 8.73 -7.80
CA PRO A 45 14.01 7.55 -8.27
C PRO A 45 13.55 7.17 -9.69
N TYR A 46 14.48 6.68 -10.53
CA TYR A 46 14.13 6.07 -11.81
C TYR A 46 13.14 4.89 -11.59
N PRO A 47 12.05 4.74 -12.35
CA PRO A 47 11.80 5.27 -13.70
C PRO A 47 11.31 6.73 -13.75
N PHE A 48 11.05 7.36 -12.61
CA PHE A 48 10.76 8.79 -12.56
C PHE A 48 12.03 9.62 -12.70
N GLY A 49 11.90 10.82 -13.25
CA GLY A 49 13.06 11.69 -13.44
C GLY A 49 12.69 13.08 -13.92
N VAL A 50 13.64 14.01 -13.71
CA VAL A 50 13.54 15.39 -14.13
C VAL A 50 14.52 15.62 -15.28
N GLY A 51 14.04 16.16 -16.40
CA GLY A 51 14.85 16.47 -17.56
C GLY A 51 14.95 15.32 -18.57
N GLU A 52 15.33 15.69 -19.79
CA GLU A 52 15.40 14.78 -20.93
C GLU A 52 16.36 13.60 -20.66
N GLY A 53 15.91 12.38 -20.99
CA GLY A 53 16.70 11.16 -20.82
C GLY A 53 16.80 10.64 -19.38
N CYS A 54 16.18 11.32 -18.40
CA CYS A 54 16.25 10.94 -16.99
C CYS A 54 15.07 10.10 -16.50
N PHE A 55 14.07 9.86 -17.33
CA PHE A 55 12.84 9.14 -16.99
C PHE A 55 12.45 8.15 -18.10
N ARG A 56 11.60 7.19 -17.75
CA ARG A 56 10.90 6.35 -18.73
C ARG A 56 9.64 7.06 -19.21
N GLU A 57 9.26 6.87 -20.47
CA GLU A 57 8.04 7.47 -21.05
C GLU A 57 6.83 7.37 -20.10
N GLY A 58 6.20 8.53 -19.83
CA GLY A 58 5.07 8.66 -18.90
C GLY A 58 5.42 8.90 -17.43
N PHE A 59 6.70 8.88 -17.06
CA PHE A 59 7.21 9.06 -15.68
C PHE A 59 7.98 10.37 -15.48
N GLU A 60 7.82 11.34 -16.38
CA GLU A 60 8.43 12.66 -16.24
C GLU A 60 7.90 13.38 -15.00
N VAL A 61 8.81 13.97 -14.23
CA VAL A 61 8.50 14.85 -13.10
C VAL A 61 9.07 16.23 -13.41
N ARG A 62 8.22 17.24 -13.28
CA ARG A 62 8.60 18.64 -13.44
C ARG A 62 8.78 19.29 -12.08
N CYS A 63 9.90 19.99 -11.88
CA CYS A 63 10.16 20.67 -10.61
C CYS A 63 9.75 22.15 -10.71
N ASP A 64 8.77 22.56 -9.91
CA ASP A 64 8.34 23.95 -9.81
C ASP A 64 9.19 24.71 -8.79
N TYR A 65 10.07 25.57 -9.31
CA TYR A 65 11.00 26.40 -8.53
C TYR A 65 10.39 27.74 -8.08
N SER A 66 9.13 28.03 -8.42
CA SER A 66 8.46 29.24 -7.94
C SER A 66 8.10 29.16 -6.44
N ALA A 67 8.04 27.96 -5.88
CA ALA A 67 7.84 27.70 -4.47
C ALA A 67 9.17 27.39 -3.75
N SER A 68 9.22 27.66 -2.44
CA SER A 68 10.35 27.30 -1.57
C SER A 68 9.84 26.44 -0.40
N PRO A 69 10.24 25.16 -0.28
CA PRO A 69 11.09 24.42 -1.22
C PRO A 69 10.38 24.15 -2.57
N PRO A 70 11.14 23.83 -3.65
CA PRO A 70 10.58 23.49 -4.96
C PRO A 70 9.59 22.31 -4.88
N LYS A 71 8.55 22.35 -5.70
CA LYS A 71 7.47 21.34 -5.68
C LYS A 71 7.56 20.40 -6.88
N PRO A 72 7.63 19.08 -6.68
CA PRO A 72 7.56 18.12 -7.78
C PRO A 72 6.12 18.02 -8.29
N LEU A 73 5.95 18.09 -9.60
CA LEU A 73 4.68 18.01 -10.30
C LEU A 73 4.73 16.90 -11.34
N ILE A 74 3.62 16.21 -11.55
CA ILE A 74 3.39 15.40 -12.76
C ILE A 74 2.29 16.06 -13.58
N ASP A 75 2.49 16.09 -14.89
CA ASP A 75 1.48 16.60 -15.82
C ASP A 75 0.44 15.49 -16.11
N THR A 76 -0.82 15.88 -16.03
CA THR A 76 -2.03 15.07 -16.25
C THR A 76 -2.73 15.54 -17.52
N ASP A 77 -3.78 14.84 -17.97
CA ASP A 77 -4.56 15.27 -19.13
C ASP A 77 -5.47 16.48 -18.81
N SER A 78 -5.61 16.83 -17.53
CA SER A 78 -6.46 17.91 -17.02
C SER A 78 -5.71 18.99 -16.22
N GLY A 79 -4.38 19.06 -16.31
CA GLY A 79 -3.55 19.99 -15.53
C GLY A 79 -2.31 19.33 -14.94
N SER A 80 -1.92 19.69 -13.71
CA SER A 80 -0.79 19.07 -13.01
C SER A 80 -1.14 18.81 -11.55
N VAL A 81 -0.51 17.79 -10.96
CA VAL A 81 -0.69 17.43 -9.54
C VAL A 81 0.65 17.35 -8.82
N GLU A 82 0.65 17.77 -7.56
CA GLU A 82 1.84 17.76 -6.70
C GLU A 82 2.16 16.33 -6.26
N VAL A 83 3.41 15.90 -6.46
CA VAL A 83 3.91 14.63 -5.95
C VAL A 83 4.33 14.80 -4.50
N VAL A 84 3.87 13.89 -3.64
CA VAL A 84 4.23 13.86 -2.23
C VAL A 84 5.28 12.80 -1.98
N GLU A 85 5.14 11.61 -2.57
CA GLU A 85 6.06 10.50 -2.35
C GLU A 85 5.98 9.48 -3.48
N ILE A 86 7.13 8.91 -3.85
CA ILE A 86 7.24 7.89 -4.91
C ILE A 86 7.69 6.58 -4.27
N PHE A 87 6.92 5.52 -4.46
CA PHE A 87 7.26 4.18 -3.99
C PHE A 87 7.61 3.28 -5.17
N LEU A 88 8.83 2.75 -5.16
CA LEU A 88 9.29 1.78 -6.17
C LEU A 88 8.50 0.45 -6.17
N SER A 89 7.66 0.23 -5.16
CA SER A 89 6.70 -0.87 -5.10
C SER A 89 5.47 -0.70 -5.99
N GLY A 90 5.42 0.34 -6.84
CA GLY A 90 4.32 0.55 -7.78
C GLY A 90 3.25 1.53 -7.29
N GLU A 91 3.59 2.39 -6.33
CA GLU A 91 2.66 3.36 -5.75
C GLU A 91 3.22 4.78 -5.84
N LEU A 92 2.33 5.76 -5.97
CA LEU A 92 2.66 7.18 -6.07
C LEU A 92 1.64 7.97 -5.25
N ARG A 93 2.11 8.74 -4.26
CA ARG A 93 1.23 9.62 -3.48
C ARG A 93 1.26 11.01 -4.09
N ILE A 94 0.10 11.52 -4.49
CA ILE A 94 -0.09 12.89 -4.97
C ILE A 94 -0.90 13.70 -3.96
N ARG A 95 -0.92 15.03 -4.13
CA ARG A 95 -1.77 15.94 -3.35
C ARG A 95 -2.69 16.73 -4.27
N ALA A 96 -3.98 16.74 -3.95
CA ALA A 96 -5.01 17.40 -4.74
C ALA A 96 -5.94 18.23 -3.85
N TRP A 97 -6.47 19.31 -4.42
CA TRP A 97 -7.50 20.15 -3.79
C TRP A 97 -8.84 19.42 -3.72
N ILE A 98 -9.64 19.71 -2.70
CA ILE A 98 -11.01 19.21 -2.59
C ILE A 98 -11.98 19.98 -3.51
N GLY A 99 -13.08 19.34 -3.89
CA GLY A 99 -14.22 20.01 -4.49
C GLY A 99 -15.13 20.61 -3.42
N ARG A 100 -15.75 21.76 -3.72
CA ARG A 100 -16.72 22.44 -2.87
C ARG A 100 -17.82 23.10 -3.69
N ALA A 101 -19.00 23.21 -3.11
CA ALA A 101 -20.09 24.04 -3.61
C ALA A 101 -20.70 24.77 -2.42
N CYS A 102 -20.74 26.08 -2.50
CA CYS A 102 -21.25 26.94 -1.43
C CYS A 102 -22.43 27.75 -1.91
N HIS A 103 -23.31 28.02 -0.95
CA HIS A 103 -24.54 28.74 -1.15
C HIS A 103 -24.53 30.04 -0.35
N ASP A 104 -25.17 31.07 -0.90
CA ASP A 104 -25.48 32.30 -0.18
C ASP A 104 -26.70 32.13 0.73
N ASP A 105 -27.07 33.19 1.45
CA ASP A 105 -28.21 33.17 2.39
C ASP A 105 -29.56 32.99 1.67
N SER A 106 -29.62 33.15 0.34
CA SER A 106 -30.80 32.86 -0.48
C SER A 106 -30.85 31.41 -0.97
N GLY A 107 -29.82 30.60 -0.67
CA GLY A 107 -29.64 29.23 -1.12
C GLY A 107 -29.08 29.11 -2.55
N ALA A 108 -28.74 30.23 -3.20
CA ALA A 108 -28.16 30.22 -4.54
C ALA A 108 -26.67 29.87 -4.47
N VAL A 109 -26.19 29.04 -5.41
CA VAL A 109 -24.77 28.70 -5.49
C VAL A 109 -23.98 29.94 -5.89
N ASN A 110 -23.09 30.39 -5.03
CA ASN A 110 -22.23 31.56 -5.28
C ASN A 110 -20.78 31.16 -5.57
N GLU A 111 -20.36 29.97 -5.14
CA GLU A 111 -19.01 29.44 -5.36
C GLU A 111 -19.08 27.94 -5.65
N ALA A 112 -18.40 27.49 -6.70
CA ALA A 112 -18.26 26.07 -7.01
C ALA A 112 -16.87 25.74 -7.56
N ARG A 113 -16.24 24.72 -6.99
CA ARG A 113 -14.98 24.12 -7.45
C ARG A 113 -15.13 22.61 -7.47
N THR A 114 -14.79 21.98 -8.59
CA THR A 114 -14.77 20.51 -8.70
C THR A 114 -13.36 19.99 -8.52
N GLN A 115 -13.21 18.85 -7.84
CA GLN A 115 -11.99 18.05 -7.94
C GLN A 115 -12.10 17.18 -9.19
N SER A 116 -11.18 17.36 -10.14
CA SER A 116 -11.11 16.57 -11.37
C SER A 116 -9.66 16.27 -11.72
N ILE A 117 -9.38 15.01 -11.99
CA ILE A 117 -8.05 14.54 -12.39
C ILE A 117 -8.21 13.50 -13.50
N ASP A 118 -7.52 13.73 -14.63
CA ASP A 118 -7.51 12.83 -15.78
C ASP A 118 -6.12 12.25 -16.02
N LEU A 119 -6.00 10.93 -15.85
CA LEU A 119 -4.78 10.14 -16.04
C LEU A 119 -4.94 9.15 -17.21
N THR A 120 -5.87 9.39 -18.13
CA THR A 120 -6.24 8.44 -19.19
C THR A 120 -5.07 8.10 -20.12
N SER A 121 -4.18 9.06 -20.41
CA SER A 121 -2.96 8.86 -21.19
C SER A 121 -1.75 8.42 -20.35
N LYS A 122 -1.87 8.42 -19.03
CA LYS A 122 -0.75 8.26 -18.10
C LYS A 122 -0.65 6.81 -17.56
N PRO A 123 0.55 6.39 -17.10
CA PRO A 123 0.76 5.04 -16.53
C PRO A 123 0.17 4.88 -15.10
N PHE A 124 -0.62 5.84 -14.63
CA PHE A 124 -1.17 5.91 -13.27
C PHE A 124 -2.64 5.52 -13.21
N THR A 125 -3.09 4.91 -12.12
CA THR A 125 -4.50 4.56 -11.86
C THR A 125 -4.82 4.92 -10.40
N PHE A 126 -6.04 5.34 -10.08
CA PHE A 126 -6.41 5.59 -8.69
C PHE A 126 -6.54 4.29 -7.90
N SER A 127 -5.80 4.17 -6.80
CA SER A 127 -5.80 2.96 -5.97
C SER A 127 -7.15 2.78 -5.28
N ASN A 128 -7.89 1.73 -5.64
CA ASN A 128 -9.24 1.52 -5.13
C ASN A 128 -9.28 0.96 -3.70
N THR A 129 -8.14 0.48 -3.19
CA THR A 129 -8.00 -0.05 -1.84
C THR A 129 -7.32 0.92 -0.89
N LYS A 130 -6.75 2.01 -1.40
CA LYS A 130 -6.06 3.02 -0.58
C LYS A 130 -6.69 4.40 -0.66
N ASN A 131 -7.78 4.55 -1.40
CA ASN A 131 -8.54 5.79 -1.46
C ASN A 131 -10.02 5.54 -1.24
N LYS A 132 -10.69 6.58 -0.75
CA LYS A 132 -12.14 6.67 -0.64
C LYS A 132 -12.63 7.97 -1.26
N PHE A 133 -13.86 7.94 -1.76
CA PHE A 133 -14.62 9.14 -2.08
C PHE A 133 -15.36 9.60 -0.82
N VAL A 134 -15.28 10.88 -0.51
CA VAL A 134 -15.83 11.47 0.71
C VAL A 134 -16.75 12.64 0.34
N ALA A 135 -17.90 12.68 0.99
CA ALA A 135 -18.81 13.81 0.99
C ALA A 135 -18.87 14.40 2.39
N VAL A 136 -18.84 15.73 2.50
CA VAL A 136 -18.99 16.45 3.77
C VAL A 136 -19.96 17.59 3.56
N GLY A 137 -20.90 17.78 4.46
CA GLY A 137 -21.89 18.84 4.40
C GLY A 137 -23.30 18.36 4.75
N CYS A 138 -24.16 19.31 5.07
CA CYS A 138 -25.57 19.06 5.26
C CYS A 138 -26.35 19.12 3.93
N ASP A 139 -27.38 18.29 3.77
CA ASP A 139 -28.15 18.15 2.53
C ASP A 139 -27.29 18.03 1.27
N THR A 140 -26.26 17.20 1.37
CA THR A 140 -25.21 17.09 0.36
C THR A 140 -25.32 15.77 -0.38
N VAL A 141 -25.55 15.82 -1.68
CA VAL A 141 -25.42 14.70 -2.62
C VAL A 141 -24.15 14.91 -3.42
N ALA A 142 -23.10 14.16 -3.06
CA ALA A 142 -21.84 14.17 -3.77
C ALA A 142 -21.81 13.02 -4.78
N ILE A 143 -21.44 13.33 -6.02
CA ILE A 143 -21.33 12.36 -7.11
C ILE A 143 -19.87 12.35 -7.59
N VAL A 144 -19.31 11.15 -7.76
CA VAL A 144 -18.02 10.93 -8.41
C VAL A 144 -18.26 10.20 -9.73
N GLU A 145 -17.91 10.84 -10.84
CA GLU A 145 -18.05 10.27 -12.18
C GLU A 145 -16.68 10.14 -12.81
N GLY A 146 -16.48 9.14 -13.67
CA GLY A 146 -15.14 8.91 -14.21
C GLY A 146 -15.06 7.89 -15.33
N ILE A 147 -13.85 7.71 -15.83
CA ILE A 147 -13.51 6.67 -16.81
C ILE A 147 -12.72 5.59 -16.09
N VAL A 148 -13.21 4.36 -16.19
CA VAL A 148 -12.51 3.15 -15.77
C VAL A 148 -11.93 2.50 -17.01
N ARG A 149 -10.63 2.21 -16.99
CA ARG A 149 -10.03 1.31 -17.98
C ARG A 149 -10.17 -0.11 -17.49
N THR A 150 -10.99 -0.85 -18.22
CA THR A 150 -11.10 -2.29 -18.07
C THR A 150 -10.59 -2.94 -19.35
N ASN A 151 -10.05 -4.13 -19.21
CA ASN A 151 -9.85 -4.99 -20.37
C ASN A 151 -11.13 -5.83 -20.50
N ILE A 152 -11.65 -6.06 -21.71
CA ILE A 152 -12.75 -6.99 -21.95
C ILE A 152 -12.34 -7.82 -23.16
N ARG A 153 -12.13 -9.13 -22.95
CA ARG A 153 -11.72 -10.06 -24.01
C ARG A 153 -10.44 -9.64 -24.77
N GLY A 154 -9.47 -9.05 -24.08
CA GLY A 154 -8.21 -8.58 -24.68
C GLY A 154 -8.24 -7.14 -25.21
N ILE A 155 -9.40 -6.48 -25.19
CA ILE A 155 -9.57 -5.09 -25.66
C ILE A 155 -9.68 -4.17 -24.46
N SER A 156 -8.80 -3.17 -24.35
CA SER A 156 -8.95 -2.09 -23.36
C SER A 156 -10.07 -1.16 -23.81
N LEU A 157 -11.17 -1.11 -23.06
CA LEU A 157 -12.31 -0.25 -23.35
C LEU A 157 -12.53 0.76 -22.21
N PRO A 158 -12.74 2.05 -22.52
CA PRO A 158 -13.14 3.03 -21.53
C PRO A 158 -14.61 2.80 -21.15
N LEU A 159 -14.88 2.58 -19.86
CA LEU A 159 -16.24 2.53 -19.31
C LEU A 159 -16.50 3.75 -18.44
N ARG A 160 -17.72 4.29 -18.53
CA ARG A 160 -18.19 5.32 -17.61
C ARG A 160 -18.54 4.68 -16.26
N TYR A 161 -18.06 5.30 -15.20
CA TYR A 161 -18.41 5.00 -13.83
C TYR A 161 -19.11 6.22 -13.23
N ALA A 162 -20.12 5.96 -12.40
CA ALA A 162 -20.70 6.94 -11.49
C ALA A 162 -20.91 6.25 -10.14
N GLY A 163 -20.44 6.92 -9.09
CA GLY A 163 -20.72 6.59 -7.71
C GLY A 163 -21.25 7.83 -7.00
N GLY A 164 -21.80 7.65 -5.82
CA GLY A 164 -22.33 8.75 -5.06
C GLY A 164 -22.37 8.45 -3.58
N CYS A 165 -22.51 9.52 -2.83
CA CYS A 165 -22.49 9.53 -1.38
C CYS A 165 -23.37 10.68 -0.92
N VAL A 166 -24.26 10.39 0.01
CA VAL A 166 -25.28 11.35 0.47
C VAL A 166 -25.08 11.58 1.95
N SER A 167 -25.15 12.84 2.36
CA SER A 167 -25.07 13.24 3.75
C SER A 167 -26.17 14.21 4.14
N HIS A 168 -26.72 14.01 5.33
CA HIS A 168 -27.83 14.78 5.87
C HIS A 168 -27.55 15.23 7.30
N CYS A 169 -28.31 16.24 7.76
CA CYS A 169 -28.27 16.76 9.12
C CYS A 169 -29.71 16.91 9.63
N TYR A 170 -29.94 16.64 10.91
CA TYR A 170 -31.28 16.74 11.51
C TYR A 170 -31.56 18.08 12.19
N ASN A 171 -30.52 18.79 12.64
CA ASN A 171 -30.61 20.10 13.29
C ASN A 171 -29.28 20.86 13.16
N SER A 172 -29.29 22.18 13.36
CA SER A 172 -28.15 23.11 13.38
C SER A 172 -27.18 22.92 14.57
N SER A 173 -27.46 21.95 15.43
CA SER A 173 -26.57 21.53 16.52
C SER A 173 -26.24 20.06 16.36
N MET A 174 -25.20 19.77 15.59
CA MET A 174 -24.55 18.45 15.52
C MET A 174 -23.69 18.13 16.76
N HIS A 175 -23.76 18.91 17.85
CA HIS A 175 -23.03 18.62 19.08
C HIS A 175 -23.30 17.18 19.56
N GLY A 176 -22.33 16.29 19.32
CA GLY A 176 -22.39 14.89 19.75
C GLY A 176 -22.72 13.87 18.65
N ALA A 177 -22.74 14.26 17.36
CA ALA A 177 -22.58 13.27 16.31
C ALA A 177 -21.21 12.61 16.51
N THR A 178 -21.18 11.28 16.65
CA THR A 178 -19.91 10.54 16.73
C THR A 178 -19.05 10.90 15.52
N ASN A 179 -17.72 11.01 15.65
CA ASN A 179 -16.73 11.22 14.57
C ASN A 179 -16.73 10.09 13.50
N ARG A 180 -17.91 9.71 13.03
CA ARG A 180 -18.22 8.63 12.10
C ARG A 180 -18.77 9.27 10.84
N CYS A 181 -18.31 8.76 9.71
CA CYS A 181 -18.69 9.24 8.39
C CYS A 181 -19.67 8.25 7.76
N ASP A 182 -20.90 8.20 8.31
CA ASP A 182 -21.92 7.18 8.03
C ASP A 182 -23.24 7.74 7.45
N GLY A 183 -23.21 8.98 6.95
CA GLY A 183 -24.35 9.65 6.33
C GLY A 183 -24.86 10.87 7.12
N MET A 184 -24.36 11.10 8.32
CA MET A 184 -24.66 12.28 9.13
C MET A 184 -23.52 13.29 9.06
N GLY A 185 -23.70 14.41 8.34
CA GLY A 185 -22.67 15.42 8.08
C GLY A 185 -21.49 14.96 7.21
N CYS A 186 -21.19 13.66 7.18
CA CYS A 186 -20.16 13.05 6.34
C CYS A 186 -20.64 11.70 5.80
N CYS A 187 -20.22 11.32 4.59
CA CYS A 187 -20.33 9.94 4.09
C CYS A 187 -19.07 9.54 3.29
N GLU A 188 -18.74 8.25 3.29
CA GLU A 188 -17.66 7.69 2.45
C GLU A 188 -18.21 6.65 1.47
N ALA A 189 -17.61 6.55 0.29
CA ALA A 189 -17.87 5.52 -0.69
C ALA A 189 -16.57 5.00 -1.32
N SER A 190 -16.57 3.72 -1.72
CA SER A 190 -15.45 3.12 -2.45
C SER A 190 -15.41 3.59 -3.91
N ILE A 191 -14.20 3.75 -4.44
CA ILE A 191 -13.97 3.97 -5.88
C ILE A 191 -13.70 2.64 -6.60
N PRO A 192 -13.95 2.52 -7.91
CA PRO A 192 -13.77 1.26 -8.64
C PRO A 192 -12.29 1.04 -8.97
N LYS A 193 -11.91 -0.24 -9.06
CA LYS A 193 -10.61 -0.64 -9.60
C LYS A 193 -10.47 -0.23 -11.06
N GLY A 194 -9.30 0.28 -11.45
CA GLY A 194 -9.02 0.68 -12.84
C GLY A 194 -9.47 2.10 -13.18
N LEU A 195 -9.90 2.90 -12.19
CA LEU A 195 -10.27 4.30 -12.40
C LEU A 195 -9.08 5.11 -12.91
N LYS A 196 -9.21 5.71 -14.09
CA LYS A 196 -8.19 6.53 -14.76
C LYS A 196 -8.48 8.00 -14.71
N GLN A 197 -9.76 8.35 -14.68
CA GLN A 197 -10.22 9.72 -14.62
C GLN A 197 -11.37 9.78 -13.63
N PHE A 198 -11.44 10.86 -12.86
CA PHE A 198 -12.66 11.20 -12.14
C PHE A 198 -12.90 12.71 -12.07
N GLY A 199 -14.15 13.08 -11.88
CA GLY A 199 -14.60 14.41 -11.51
C GLY A 199 -15.69 14.31 -10.44
N THR A 200 -15.70 15.26 -9.52
CA THR A 200 -16.72 15.35 -8.47
C THR A 200 -17.77 16.40 -8.80
N SER A 201 -19.03 16.15 -8.45
CA SER A 201 -20.07 17.17 -8.45
C SER A 201 -20.89 17.12 -7.17
N LEU A 202 -21.45 18.26 -6.80
CA LEU A 202 -22.26 18.42 -5.60
C LEU A 202 -23.64 18.90 -6.01
N ARG A 203 -24.66 18.32 -5.37
CA ARG A 203 -26.05 18.69 -5.51
C ARG A 203 -26.70 18.72 -4.13
N THR A 204 -27.80 19.43 -4.02
CA THR A 204 -28.70 19.36 -2.87
C THR A 204 -29.82 18.36 -3.17
N ASN A 205 -30.27 17.59 -2.18
CA ASN A 205 -31.28 16.54 -2.39
C ASN A 205 -32.69 17.10 -2.21
N PHE A 206 -32.86 17.98 -1.23
CA PHE A 206 -34.14 18.52 -0.85
C PHE A 206 -34.10 20.03 -1.05
N ASN A 207 -35.14 20.62 -1.60
CA ASN A 207 -35.33 22.07 -1.58
C ASN A 207 -35.59 22.51 -0.12
N TYR A 208 -34.62 22.35 0.77
CA TYR A 208 -34.72 22.81 2.14
C TYR A 208 -34.74 24.34 2.11
N SER A 209 -35.94 24.87 2.33
CA SER A 209 -36.22 26.30 2.45
C SER A 209 -35.89 26.85 3.84
N ASP A 210 -35.28 26.06 4.73
CA ASP A 210 -34.89 26.53 6.05
C ASP A 210 -33.60 27.35 5.95
N ALA A 211 -33.78 28.67 6.02
CA ALA A 211 -32.72 29.65 6.24
C ALA A 211 -31.80 29.29 7.42
N ASP A 212 -32.29 28.48 8.38
CA ASP A 212 -31.53 28.02 9.55
C ASP A 212 -30.42 27.01 9.20
N MET A 213 -30.57 26.16 8.17
CA MET A 213 -29.50 25.23 7.74
C MET A 213 -28.38 25.95 6.97
N TRP A 214 -28.74 26.90 6.11
CA TRP A 214 -27.78 27.76 5.40
C TRP A 214 -27.03 28.71 6.34
N GLY A 215 -27.57 28.98 7.54
CA GLY A 215 -26.84 29.66 8.60
C GLY A 215 -25.73 28.82 9.24
N PHE A 216 -25.84 27.48 9.22
CA PHE A 216 -24.92 26.55 9.87
C PHE A 216 -23.90 25.93 8.90
N SER A 217 -24.37 25.36 7.77
CA SER A 217 -23.54 24.63 6.79
C SER A 217 -23.78 25.18 5.38
N LYS A 218 -23.06 26.27 5.04
CA LYS A 218 -23.16 26.94 3.73
C LYS A 218 -22.57 26.15 2.57
N CYS A 219 -21.70 25.20 2.84
CA CYS A 219 -20.90 24.52 1.83
C CYS A 219 -21.01 23.01 1.95
N GLY A 220 -21.13 22.35 0.80
CA GLY A 220 -20.85 20.93 0.65
C GLY A 220 -19.48 20.71 0.04
N TYR A 221 -18.88 19.56 0.31
CA TYR A 221 -17.55 19.16 -0.14
C TYR A 221 -17.59 17.75 -0.72
N ALA A 222 -16.83 17.53 -1.79
CA ALA A 222 -16.71 16.25 -2.45
C ALA A 222 -15.26 16.04 -2.90
N PHE A 223 -14.64 14.94 -2.48
CA PHE A 223 -13.25 14.68 -2.81
C PHE A 223 -12.88 13.20 -2.67
N VAL A 224 -11.88 12.79 -3.43
CA VAL A 224 -11.15 11.54 -3.25
C VAL A 224 -9.94 11.82 -2.37
N ALA A 225 -9.73 10.98 -1.35
CA ALA A 225 -8.58 11.06 -0.44
C ALA A 225 -8.06 9.67 -0.09
N GLU A 226 -6.77 9.60 0.28
CA GLU A 226 -6.13 8.43 0.85
C GLU A 226 -6.85 7.99 2.12
N GLU A 227 -7.12 6.69 2.24
CA GLU A 227 -7.84 6.12 3.38
C GLU A 227 -7.14 6.46 4.71
N GLY A 228 -7.92 6.95 5.68
CA GLY A 228 -7.41 7.33 7.00
C GLY A 228 -6.75 8.71 7.07
N ARG A 229 -6.65 9.47 5.97
CA ARG A 229 -6.11 10.84 5.97
C ARG A 229 -7.12 11.93 6.32
N TYR A 230 -8.40 11.63 6.18
CA TYR A 230 -9.47 12.52 6.58
C TYR A 230 -10.21 11.90 7.77
N GLN A 231 -10.48 12.72 8.78
CA GLN A 231 -11.30 12.39 9.93
C GLN A 231 -12.32 13.50 10.05
N PHE A 232 -13.60 13.12 10.06
CA PHE A 232 -14.68 14.08 10.14
C PHE A 232 -14.75 14.70 11.54
N GLU A 233 -14.83 16.02 11.57
CA GLU A 233 -15.10 16.81 12.77
C GLU A 233 -16.34 17.69 12.56
N ASP A 234 -17.13 17.90 13.61
CA ASP A 234 -18.32 18.77 13.56
C ASP A 234 -17.99 20.19 13.03
N GLY A 235 -16.76 20.65 13.24
CA GLY A 235 -16.26 21.92 12.73
C GLY A 235 -16.21 22.02 11.21
N ASP A 236 -16.07 20.89 10.50
CA ASP A 236 -16.00 20.83 9.03
C ASP A 236 -17.31 21.27 8.36
N LEU A 237 -18.42 21.19 9.09
CA LEU A 237 -19.72 21.68 8.65
C LEU A 237 -19.86 23.21 8.76
N THR A 238 -19.04 23.85 9.59
CA THR A 238 -19.24 25.27 9.95
C THR A 238 -18.49 26.24 9.04
N ASN A 239 -19.18 27.32 8.65
CA ASN A 239 -18.60 28.55 8.10
C ASN A 239 -17.72 28.45 6.83
N GLY A 240 -17.78 27.36 6.07
CA GLY A 240 -17.13 27.29 4.75
C GLY A 240 -15.59 27.37 4.79
N ALA A 241 -14.99 27.24 5.97
CA ALA A 241 -13.55 27.38 6.20
C ALA A 241 -12.75 26.12 5.82
N PHE A 242 -13.45 25.01 5.55
CA PHE A 242 -12.83 23.77 5.10
C PHE A 242 -12.34 23.93 3.65
N ASP A 243 -11.11 24.41 3.47
CA ASP A 243 -10.37 24.39 2.21
C ASP A 243 -9.05 23.63 2.43
N ALA A 244 -9.03 22.39 1.97
CA ALA A 244 -7.96 21.45 2.25
C ALA A 244 -7.40 20.84 0.96
N ARG A 245 -6.20 20.28 1.10
CA ARG A 245 -5.60 19.40 0.11
C ARG A 245 -5.33 18.05 0.76
N PHE A 246 -5.90 17.00 0.21
CA PHE A 246 -5.66 15.65 0.70
C PHE A 246 -4.71 14.89 -0.23
N ALA A 247 -4.01 13.92 0.37
CA ALA A 247 -3.23 12.97 -0.39
C ALA A 247 -4.16 12.01 -1.14
N ILE A 248 -3.75 11.58 -2.33
CA ILE A 248 -4.40 10.51 -3.11
C ILE A 248 -3.32 9.52 -3.51
N MET A 249 -3.61 8.23 -3.34
CA MET A 249 -2.73 7.12 -3.72
C MET A 249 -3.00 6.68 -5.15
N LEU A 250 -1.97 6.66 -5.98
CA LEU A 250 -2.01 6.14 -7.34
C LEU A 250 -1.22 4.83 -7.39
N ASP A 251 -1.73 3.87 -8.15
CA ASP A 251 -0.99 2.69 -8.56
C ASP A 251 -0.34 2.97 -9.92
N TRP A 252 0.90 2.53 -10.13
CA TRP A 252 1.62 2.68 -11.38
C TRP A 252 2.33 1.40 -11.80
N SER A 253 2.54 1.26 -13.09
CA SER A 253 3.25 0.11 -13.67
C SER A 253 3.94 0.51 -14.97
N VAL A 254 4.99 -0.22 -15.34
CA VAL A 254 5.72 0.01 -16.58
C VAL A 254 5.17 -0.85 -17.72
N GLY A 255 5.12 -0.25 -18.91
CA GLY A 255 4.63 -0.92 -20.11
C GLY A 255 3.14 -1.26 -20.03
N ASN A 256 2.69 -2.07 -20.99
CA ASN A 256 1.30 -2.48 -21.19
C ASN A 256 1.17 -4.01 -21.38
N LEU A 257 2.23 -4.74 -21.08
CA LEU A 257 2.33 -6.19 -21.21
C LEU A 257 2.49 -6.83 -19.83
N PRO A 258 2.06 -8.09 -19.66
CA PRO A 258 2.46 -8.93 -18.54
C PRO A 258 3.97 -9.03 -18.37
N CYS A 259 4.40 -9.20 -17.13
CA CYS A 259 5.77 -9.44 -16.69
C CYS A 259 6.46 -10.56 -17.49
N TYR A 260 5.79 -11.71 -17.67
CA TYR A 260 6.37 -12.84 -18.40
C TYR A 260 6.67 -12.52 -19.88
N LEU A 261 5.80 -11.76 -20.56
CA LEU A 261 6.04 -11.30 -21.94
C LEU A 261 7.13 -10.23 -22.01
N GLY A 262 7.24 -9.41 -20.97
CA GLY A 262 8.33 -8.44 -20.84
C GLY A 262 9.71 -9.11 -20.84
N ILE A 263 9.83 -10.27 -20.20
CA ILE A 263 11.07 -11.07 -20.16
C ILE A 263 11.37 -11.65 -21.54
N GLU A 264 10.38 -12.23 -22.23
CA GLU A 264 10.55 -12.88 -23.53
C GLU A 264 10.95 -11.91 -24.65
N ASN A 265 10.39 -10.70 -24.65
CA ASN A 265 10.63 -9.75 -25.74
C ASN A 265 12.03 -9.12 -25.70
N GLY A 266 12.70 -9.15 -24.53
CA GLY A 266 14.09 -8.73 -24.27
C GLY A 266 14.39 -7.24 -24.46
N THR A 267 13.84 -6.65 -25.52
CA THR A 267 13.84 -5.22 -25.83
C THR A 267 12.77 -4.53 -24.98
N GLY A 268 13.20 -3.68 -24.05
CA GLY A 268 12.28 -2.88 -23.23
C GLY A 268 11.84 -3.49 -21.89
N TYR A 269 12.40 -4.64 -21.49
CA TYR A 269 12.24 -5.17 -20.13
C TYR A 269 12.73 -4.15 -19.09
N ALA A 270 11.89 -3.85 -18.10
CA ALA A 270 12.13 -2.72 -17.19
C ALA A 270 13.02 -3.05 -15.99
N CYS A 271 13.03 -4.31 -15.55
CA CYS A 271 13.75 -4.72 -14.36
C CYS A 271 15.19 -5.04 -14.75
N ARG A 272 16.04 -4.01 -14.74
CA ARG A 272 17.40 -4.10 -15.25
C ARG A 272 18.37 -4.71 -14.25
N SER A 273 18.04 -4.66 -12.95
CA SER A 273 18.93 -5.17 -11.91
C SER A 273 18.99 -6.70 -11.91
N ARG A 274 20.18 -7.28 -11.75
CA ARG A 274 20.34 -8.75 -11.73
C ARG A 274 19.56 -9.46 -10.62
N ASN A 275 19.43 -8.82 -9.45
CA ASN A 275 18.69 -9.33 -8.29
C ASN A 275 17.34 -8.62 -8.18
N SER A 276 16.59 -8.61 -9.27
CA SER A 276 15.24 -8.05 -9.31
C SER A 276 14.26 -9.01 -9.97
N GLU A 277 13.00 -8.88 -9.58
CA GLU A 277 11.87 -9.65 -10.06
C GLU A 277 10.73 -8.73 -10.50
N CYS A 278 9.92 -9.17 -11.47
CA CYS A 278 8.72 -8.46 -11.87
C CYS A 278 7.45 -9.12 -11.32
N SER A 279 6.47 -8.27 -11.04
CA SER A 279 5.11 -8.67 -10.67
C SER A 279 4.10 -7.92 -11.52
N ASP A 280 3.11 -8.64 -12.06
CA ASP A 280 2.02 -8.02 -12.81
C ASP A 280 1.27 -7.00 -11.97
N ALA A 281 0.91 -5.86 -12.58
CA ALA A 281 0.05 -4.88 -11.93
C ALA A 281 -1.30 -5.52 -11.57
N PRO A 282 -1.94 -5.13 -10.46
CA PRO A 282 -3.22 -5.70 -10.05
C PRO A 282 -4.29 -5.50 -11.12
N ASN A 283 -4.66 -6.56 -11.85
CA ASN A 283 -5.70 -6.47 -12.89
C ASN A 283 -7.11 -6.58 -12.29
N PRO A 284 -8.14 -5.99 -12.92
CA PRO A 284 -9.52 -6.40 -12.68
C PRO A 284 -9.62 -7.92 -12.93
N ALA A 285 -10.26 -8.63 -12.00
CA ALA A 285 -10.02 -10.02 -11.61
C ALA A 285 -10.35 -11.12 -12.65
N SER A 286 -10.30 -10.87 -13.96
CA SER A 286 -10.84 -11.79 -14.96
C SER A 286 -10.00 -11.96 -16.24
N ILE A 287 -8.80 -11.37 -16.36
CA ILE A 287 -8.14 -11.24 -17.68
C ILE A 287 -6.63 -11.48 -17.65
N LYS A 288 -6.14 -12.25 -18.65
CA LYS A 288 -4.74 -12.64 -18.88
C LYS A 288 -3.84 -11.53 -19.45
N THR A 289 -4.34 -10.30 -19.58
CA THR A 289 -3.62 -9.18 -20.19
C THR A 289 -3.38 -8.14 -19.10
N SER A 290 -2.13 -8.03 -18.65
CA SER A 290 -1.75 -7.11 -17.59
C SER A 290 -1.72 -5.67 -18.07
N LEU A 291 -2.10 -4.73 -17.21
CA LEU A 291 -1.96 -3.29 -17.45
C LEU A 291 -0.50 -2.80 -17.39
N GLY A 292 0.45 -3.72 -17.20
CA GLY A 292 1.88 -3.49 -17.02
C GLY A 292 2.42 -4.39 -15.91
N TYR A 293 3.64 -4.11 -15.47
CA TYR A 293 4.23 -4.76 -14.30
C TYR A 293 5.05 -3.77 -13.47
N VAL A 294 5.42 -4.18 -12.27
CA VAL A 294 6.30 -3.44 -11.36
C VAL A 294 7.53 -4.29 -11.11
N CYS A 295 8.68 -3.66 -10.88
CA CYS A 295 9.92 -4.34 -10.54
C CYS A 295 10.17 -4.19 -9.05
N SER A 296 10.66 -5.24 -8.41
CA SER A 296 11.10 -5.23 -7.01
C SER A 296 12.45 -5.90 -6.89
N CYS A 297 13.24 -5.53 -5.89
CA CYS A 297 14.47 -6.27 -5.60
C CYS A 297 14.11 -7.61 -4.99
N SER A 298 14.82 -8.66 -5.40
CA SER A 298 14.63 -10.01 -4.86
C SER A 298 14.85 -10.05 -3.35
N ALA A 299 14.29 -11.05 -2.67
CA ALA A 299 14.49 -11.23 -1.23
C ALA A 299 15.98 -11.19 -0.84
N GLY A 300 16.31 -10.41 0.20
CA GLY A 300 17.70 -10.16 0.64
C GLY A 300 18.38 -8.98 -0.05
N TYR A 301 17.72 -8.30 -0.99
CA TYR A 301 18.26 -7.15 -1.71
C TYR A 301 17.37 -5.89 -1.53
N GLN A 302 17.98 -4.72 -1.61
CA GLN A 302 17.29 -3.42 -1.53
C GLN A 302 17.85 -2.41 -2.54
N GLY A 303 17.05 -1.40 -2.90
CA GLY A 303 17.45 -0.31 -3.78
C GLY A 303 16.52 -0.17 -4.99
N ASN A 304 17.09 0.14 -6.15
CA ASN A 304 16.32 0.44 -7.36
C ASN A 304 16.38 -0.70 -8.40
N PRO A 305 15.30 -1.49 -8.57
CA PRO A 305 15.31 -2.62 -9.50
C PRO A 305 15.32 -2.23 -10.99
N TYR A 306 15.02 -0.97 -11.30
CA TYR A 306 14.99 -0.44 -12.67
C TYR A 306 16.38 -0.04 -13.19
N LEU A 307 17.41 -0.11 -12.35
CA LEU A 307 18.80 0.19 -12.69
C LEU A 307 19.65 -1.09 -12.67
N GLU A 308 20.60 -1.22 -13.60
CA GLU A 308 21.40 -2.45 -13.84
C GLU A 308 22.16 -2.99 -12.60
N HIS A 309 22.52 -2.10 -11.68
CA HIS A 309 23.16 -2.42 -10.40
C HIS A 309 22.43 -1.80 -9.20
N GLY A 310 21.13 -1.55 -9.35
CA GLY A 310 20.39 -0.82 -8.34
C GLY A 310 19.90 -1.66 -7.17
N CYS A 311 19.77 -2.99 -7.32
CA CYS A 311 19.52 -3.88 -6.17
C CYS A 311 20.84 -4.31 -5.54
N LYS A 312 21.05 -3.85 -4.31
CA LYS A 312 22.24 -4.11 -3.51
C LYS A 312 21.89 -5.09 -2.39
N ASP A 313 22.85 -5.95 -2.09
CA ASP A 313 22.76 -6.91 -0.99
C ASP A 313 22.54 -6.18 0.34
N ILE A 314 21.54 -6.60 1.10
CA ILE A 314 21.28 -6.06 2.44
C ILE A 314 22.44 -6.49 3.35
N ASP A 315 22.80 -5.65 4.31
CA ASP A 315 23.74 -6.03 5.36
C ASP A 315 22.97 -6.30 6.64
N GLU A 316 22.44 -7.52 6.76
CA GLU A 316 21.62 -7.90 7.91
C GLU A 316 22.42 -7.87 9.22
N CYS A 317 23.72 -8.15 9.14
CA CYS A 317 24.62 -8.11 10.31
C CYS A 317 24.84 -6.67 10.82
N ALA A 318 24.60 -5.65 10.00
CA ALA A 318 24.68 -4.24 10.41
C ALA A 318 23.42 -3.77 11.16
N ASP A 319 22.31 -4.52 11.13
CA ASP A 319 21.06 -4.19 11.84
C ASP A 319 20.50 -5.40 12.61
N PRO A 320 21.11 -5.76 13.77
CA PRO A 320 20.67 -6.89 14.58
C PRO A 320 19.25 -6.74 15.16
N GLY A 321 18.74 -5.51 15.22
CA GLY A 321 17.38 -5.23 15.71
C GLY A 321 16.31 -5.68 14.74
N ARG A 322 16.55 -5.47 13.43
CA ARG A 322 15.68 -5.96 12.36
C ARG A 322 15.98 -7.39 11.92
N TYR A 323 17.24 -7.80 12.02
CA TYR A 323 17.72 -9.11 11.60
C TYR A 323 18.38 -9.84 12.77
N PRO A 324 17.59 -10.57 13.59
CA PRO A 324 18.10 -11.18 14.80
C PRO A 324 19.17 -12.22 14.53
N CYS A 325 20.28 -12.11 15.25
CA CYS A 325 21.35 -13.09 15.26
C CYS A 325 21.91 -13.16 16.67
N ASN A 326 21.76 -14.30 17.34
CA ASN A 326 22.03 -14.37 18.78
C ASN A 326 23.52 -14.32 19.15
N GLU A 327 24.42 -14.61 18.21
CA GLU A 327 25.84 -14.81 18.49
C GLU A 327 26.71 -14.26 17.35
N SER A 328 27.20 -15.12 16.46
CA SER A 328 28.10 -14.72 15.37
C SER A 328 27.34 -14.60 14.06
N CYS A 329 27.28 -13.38 13.51
CA CYS A 329 26.67 -13.10 12.21
C CYS A 329 27.73 -13.08 11.10
N THR A 330 27.47 -13.77 9.99
CA THR A 330 28.29 -13.71 8.78
C THR A 330 27.42 -13.37 7.58
N LYS A 331 27.81 -12.34 6.83
CA LYS A 331 27.10 -11.89 5.63
C LYS A 331 27.24 -12.90 4.49
N THR A 332 26.16 -13.14 3.75
CA THR A 332 26.14 -14.01 2.57
C THR A 332 25.33 -13.34 1.44
N PRO A 333 25.55 -13.64 0.16
CA PRO A 333 24.75 -13.02 -0.90
C PRO A 333 23.25 -13.36 -0.74
N GLY A 334 22.42 -12.33 -0.55
CA GLY A 334 20.98 -12.39 -0.36
C GLY A 334 20.54 -12.89 1.03
N SER A 335 21.45 -13.06 1.98
CA SER A 335 21.12 -13.51 3.33
C SER A 335 22.25 -13.28 4.33
N TYR A 336 22.09 -13.81 5.54
CA TYR A 336 23.14 -13.90 6.53
C TYR A 336 23.13 -15.28 7.17
N ASN A 337 24.24 -15.70 7.75
CA ASN A 337 24.31 -16.91 8.53
C ASN A 337 24.62 -16.57 9.99
N CYS A 338 24.05 -17.33 10.91
CA CYS A 338 24.26 -17.19 12.34
C CYS A 338 24.88 -18.47 12.88
N SER A 339 25.92 -18.35 13.68
CA SER A 339 26.57 -19.49 14.33
C SER A 339 26.64 -19.31 15.84
N CYS A 340 26.44 -20.40 16.56
CA CYS A 340 26.63 -20.45 18.00
C CYS A 340 28.13 -20.54 18.36
N PRO A 341 28.53 -20.05 19.55
CA PRO A 341 29.88 -20.22 20.04
C PRO A 341 30.20 -21.71 20.26
N PRO A 342 31.50 -22.09 20.26
CA PRO A 342 31.92 -23.46 20.54
C PRO A 342 31.30 -24.00 21.83
N GLY A 343 30.74 -25.20 21.77
CA GLY A 343 30.07 -25.82 22.92
C GLY A 343 28.60 -25.41 23.12
N ALA A 344 28.02 -24.62 22.21
CA ALA A 344 26.59 -24.31 22.19
C ALA A 344 25.96 -24.62 20.81
N ALA A 345 24.66 -24.93 20.80
CA ALA A 345 23.90 -25.19 19.60
C ALA A 345 22.50 -24.57 19.68
N SER A 346 21.95 -24.22 18.53
CA SER A 346 20.57 -23.77 18.35
C SER A 346 19.98 -24.47 17.13
N ALA A 347 18.68 -24.75 17.18
CA ALA A 347 17.97 -25.29 16.02
C ALA A 347 17.86 -24.26 14.88
N ASP A 348 17.77 -22.97 15.23
CA ASP A 348 17.84 -21.84 14.31
C ASP A 348 18.39 -20.63 15.08
N PRO A 349 19.69 -20.32 14.94
CA PRO A 349 20.31 -19.21 15.67
C PRO A 349 19.81 -17.81 15.26
N LYS A 350 18.98 -17.71 14.21
CA LYS A 350 18.24 -16.48 13.84
C LYS A 350 16.94 -16.30 14.62
N ARG A 351 16.42 -17.36 15.25
CA ARG A 351 15.12 -17.34 15.97
C ARG A 351 15.23 -17.76 17.43
N PHE A 352 16.18 -18.64 17.75
CA PHE A 352 16.29 -19.28 19.05
C PHE A 352 17.68 -19.10 19.66
N PRO A 353 17.77 -18.88 20.98
CA PRO A 353 19.04 -18.69 21.68
C PRO A 353 19.93 -19.93 21.57
N CYS A 354 21.23 -19.72 21.57
CA CYS A 354 22.21 -20.79 21.63
C CYS A 354 22.23 -21.41 23.03
N LEU A 355 22.03 -22.72 23.11
CA LEU A 355 22.04 -23.46 24.38
C LEU A 355 23.31 -24.32 24.47
N PRO A 356 23.94 -24.43 25.64
CA PRO A 356 25.13 -25.27 25.82
C PRO A 356 24.82 -26.72 25.45
N MET A 357 25.67 -27.29 24.60
CA MET A 357 25.62 -28.71 24.25
C MET A 357 25.97 -29.51 25.50
N ARG A 358 24.97 -30.14 26.10
CA ARG A 358 25.22 -31.15 27.13
C ARG A 358 25.86 -32.34 26.43
N ILE A 359 27.17 -32.50 26.61
CA ILE A 359 27.81 -33.80 26.40
C ILE A 359 27.19 -34.70 27.46
N SER A 360 26.15 -35.46 27.11
CA SER A 360 25.78 -36.61 27.92
C SER A 360 26.94 -37.60 27.79
N THR A 361 27.94 -37.46 28.65
CA THR A 361 28.73 -38.61 29.07
C THR A 361 27.86 -39.44 29.99
N GLU A 362 26.74 -39.94 29.48
CA GLU A 362 26.20 -41.16 30.06
C GLU A 362 26.98 -42.29 29.40
N PRO A 363 27.62 -43.18 30.20
CA PRO A 363 28.14 -44.42 29.64
C PRO A 363 26.98 -45.11 28.93
N SER A 364 27.25 -45.65 27.75
CA SER A 364 26.33 -46.54 27.06
C SER A 364 26.08 -47.78 27.92
N GLU A 365 25.16 -47.70 28.87
CA GLU A 365 24.41 -48.88 29.27
C GLU A 365 23.39 -49.10 28.16
N ALA A 366 23.76 -50.01 27.25
CA ALA A 366 22.84 -50.64 26.33
C ALA A 366 21.78 -51.42 27.13
N ALA A 367 20.82 -50.69 27.71
CA ALA A 367 19.60 -51.26 28.23
C ALA A 367 18.81 -51.76 27.03
N ALA A 368 18.78 -53.08 26.90
CA ALA A 368 18.06 -53.81 25.88
C ALA A 368 16.55 -53.47 25.90
N CYS A 369 16.15 -52.43 25.17
CA CYS A 369 14.77 -52.28 24.75
C CYS A 369 14.52 -53.32 23.66
N ARG A 370 14.08 -54.52 24.07
CA ARG A 370 13.41 -55.46 23.17
C ARG A 370 12.20 -54.74 22.56
N VAL A 371 12.35 -54.28 21.33
CA VAL A 371 11.21 -53.87 20.50
C VAL A 371 10.44 -55.13 20.16
N HIS A 372 9.43 -55.46 20.96
CA HIS A 372 8.29 -56.21 20.43
C HIS A 372 7.56 -55.27 19.47
N LEU A 373 7.76 -55.49 18.18
CA LEU A 373 6.88 -54.95 17.15
C LEU A 373 5.46 -55.50 17.37
N PRO A 374 4.44 -54.68 17.67
CA PRO A 374 3.08 -55.10 17.45
C PRO A 374 2.83 -54.96 15.94
N ALA A 375 3.05 -56.04 15.19
CA ALA A 375 2.74 -56.12 13.76
C ALA A 375 1.25 -55.86 13.43
N LEU A 376 0.38 -55.70 14.43
CA LEU A 376 -1.06 -55.52 14.26
C LEU A 376 -1.56 -54.07 14.13
N ASN A 377 -0.70 -53.04 14.27
CA ASN A 377 -1.16 -51.63 14.20
C ASN A 377 -0.77 -50.87 12.92
N ILE A 378 0.18 -51.37 12.13
CA ILE A 378 0.61 -50.70 10.89
C ILE A 378 -0.40 -50.94 9.77
N GLU A 379 -0.94 -52.15 9.63
CA GLU A 379 -1.97 -52.44 8.61
C GLU A 379 -3.28 -51.69 8.88
N ARG A 380 -3.69 -51.58 10.15
CA ARG A 380 -4.92 -50.87 10.53
C ARG A 380 -4.81 -49.36 10.27
N ARG A 381 -3.66 -48.75 10.53
CA ARG A 381 -3.41 -47.31 10.24
C ARG A 381 -3.30 -47.04 8.74
N ARG A 382 -2.72 -47.98 7.97
CA ARG A 382 -2.62 -47.87 6.51
C ARG A 382 -4.01 -47.93 5.84
N GLY A 383 -4.90 -48.82 6.31
CA GLY A 383 -6.29 -48.87 5.85
C GLY A 383 -7.10 -47.61 6.17
N ILE A 384 -6.92 -47.04 7.36
CA ILE A 384 -7.61 -45.79 7.76
C ILE A 384 -7.09 -44.60 6.94
N LEU A 385 -5.79 -44.52 6.67
CA LEU A 385 -5.21 -43.43 5.88
C LEU A 385 -5.61 -43.53 4.39
N GLN A 386 -5.65 -44.74 3.83
CA GLN A 386 -6.15 -44.98 2.47
C GLN A 386 -7.64 -44.64 2.33
N HIS A 387 -8.47 -44.99 3.31
CA HIS A 387 -9.90 -44.63 3.29
C HIS A 387 -10.12 -43.11 3.41
N LYS A 388 -9.27 -42.40 4.18
CA LYS A 388 -9.32 -40.94 4.27
C LYS A 388 -8.88 -40.27 2.96
N PHE A 389 -7.81 -40.74 2.33
CA PHE A 389 -7.39 -40.25 1.00
C PHE A 389 -8.45 -40.54 -0.08
N PHE A 390 -9.11 -41.70 -0.03
CA PHE A 390 -10.20 -42.04 -0.93
C PHE A 390 -11.39 -41.07 -0.81
N ARG A 391 -11.78 -40.68 0.41
CA ARG A 391 -12.83 -39.66 0.61
C ARG A 391 -12.39 -38.26 0.17
N TYR A 392 -11.15 -37.87 0.47
CA TYR A 392 -10.65 -36.53 0.22
C TYR A 392 -10.46 -36.24 -1.28
N ASN A 393 -10.07 -37.25 -2.06
CA ASN A 393 -9.89 -37.15 -3.51
C ASN A 393 -11.15 -37.50 -4.33
N GLY A 394 -12.34 -37.42 -3.73
CA GLY A 394 -13.60 -37.61 -4.45
C GLY A 394 -13.95 -39.06 -4.83
N GLY A 395 -13.33 -40.06 -4.20
CA GLY A 395 -13.55 -41.49 -4.51
C GLY A 395 -15.00 -41.96 -4.32
N LEU A 396 -15.73 -41.40 -3.36
CA LEU A 396 -17.16 -41.67 -3.16
C LEU A 396 -18.03 -41.16 -4.33
N PHE A 397 -17.64 -40.05 -4.95
CA PHE A 397 -18.31 -39.53 -6.13
C PHE A 397 -18.04 -40.40 -7.36
N MET A 398 -16.81 -40.94 -7.50
CA MET A 398 -16.49 -41.91 -8.56
C MET A 398 -17.22 -43.24 -8.40
N GLU A 399 -17.34 -43.79 -7.18
CA GLU A 399 -18.10 -45.03 -6.95
C GLU A 399 -19.60 -44.88 -7.30
N ASP A 400 -20.21 -43.73 -6.99
CA ASP A 400 -21.58 -43.44 -7.37
C ASP A 400 -21.76 -43.30 -8.90
N VAL A 401 -20.76 -42.75 -9.60
CA VAL A 401 -20.74 -42.66 -11.07
C VAL A 401 -20.57 -44.04 -11.71
N PHE A 402 -19.74 -44.92 -11.15
CA PHE A 402 -19.56 -46.29 -11.64
C PHE A 402 -20.78 -47.18 -11.38
N LYS A 403 -21.43 -47.06 -10.21
CA LYS A 403 -22.67 -47.79 -9.90
C LYS A 403 -23.84 -47.35 -10.78
N ARG A 404 -23.94 -46.05 -11.14
CA ARG A 404 -24.96 -45.57 -12.08
C ARG A 404 -24.71 -45.98 -13.53
N ARG A 405 -23.45 -46.21 -13.92
CA ARG A 405 -23.11 -46.74 -15.26
C ARG A 405 -23.44 -48.22 -15.43
N GLN A 406 -23.32 -49.04 -14.38
CA GLN A 406 -23.64 -50.48 -14.46
C GLN A 406 -25.14 -50.81 -14.52
N VAL A 407 -26.03 -49.83 -14.28
CA VAL A 407 -27.48 -50.02 -14.38
C VAL A 407 -28.00 -49.77 -15.81
N HIS A 408 -27.14 -49.34 -16.75
CA HIS A 408 -27.53 -49.03 -18.13
C HIS A 408 -26.95 -49.97 -19.20
N ASP A 409 -26.24 -51.03 -18.83
CA ASP A 409 -25.76 -52.08 -19.76
C ASP A 409 -26.31 -53.47 -19.39
N VAL A 410 -27.64 -53.58 -19.30
CA VAL A 410 -28.41 -54.83 -19.51
C VAL A 410 -29.64 -54.51 -20.35
#